data_AF-Q2XT20-F1
#
_entry.id   AF-Q2XT20-F1
#
_cell.length_a   1.000
_cell.length_b   1.000
_cell.length_c   1.000
_cell.angle_alpha   90.00
_cell.angle_beta   90.00
_cell.angle_gamma   90.00
#
_symmetry.space_group_name_H-M   'P 1'
#
loop_
_entity.id
_entity.type
_entity.pdbx_description
1 polymer ?
#
loop_
_entity_poly.entity_id
_entity_poly.type
_entity_poly.pdbx_seq_one_letter_code
_entity_poly.pdbx_strand_id
1 'polypeptide(L)' 'MRVNDCVWLRLAKGNHSVPAYEHCYREEILAKFLYWLMDSYVIELLKSFFYITETMFQKNMLFYYRKFIWGKLQNIGIR' A
#
# COMPACT_ATOMS: atom_id res chain seq x y z
N MET A 1 6.26 -1.20 -12.03
CA MET A 1 6.77 -2.58 -11.93
C MET A 1 6.34 -3.32 -13.18
N ARG A 2 7.25 -3.97 -13.92
CA ARG A 2 6.85 -4.70 -15.14
C ARG A 2 6.31 -6.07 -14.75
N VAL A 3 5.23 -6.50 -15.40
CA VAL A 3 4.61 -7.80 -15.15
C VAL A 3 5.58 -8.95 -15.40
N ASN A 4 6.44 -8.82 -16.41
CA ASN A 4 7.45 -9.82 -16.73
C ASN A 4 8.55 -9.96 -15.65
N ASP A 5 8.76 -8.96 -14.79
CA ASP A 5 9.69 -9.05 -13.66
C ASP A 5 9.10 -9.94 -12.53
N CYS A 6 7.79 -10.19 -12.53
CA CYS A 6 7.09 -11.03 -11.56
C CYS A 6 7.10 -12.51 -11.99
N VAL A 7 8.14 -13.25 -11.59
CA VAL A 7 8.30 -14.67 -11.97
C VAL A 7 7.15 -15.55 -11.46
N TRP A 8 6.54 -15.19 -10.33
CA TRP A 8 5.41 -15.92 -9.73
C TRP A 8 4.10 -15.83 -10.53
N LEU A 9 3.99 -14.89 -11.48
CA LEU A 9 2.85 -14.78 -12.40
C LEU A 9 3.01 -15.63 -13.67
N ARG A 10 4.18 -16.24 -13.88
CA ARG A 10 4.46 -17.01 -15.09
C ARG A 10 3.87 -18.41 -14.97
N LEU A 11 3.11 -18.83 -15.98
CA LEU A 11 2.58 -20.19 -16.04
C LEU A 11 3.65 -21.22 -16.42
N ALA A 12 4.50 -20.88 -17.38
CA ALA A 12 5.57 -21.75 -17.87
C ALA A 12 6.96 -21.11 -17.66
N LYS A 13 7.96 -21.98 -17.44
CA LYS A 13 9.36 -21.58 -17.25
C LYS A 13 10.08 -21.61 -18.60
N GLY A 14 10.60 -20.46 -19.03
CA GLY A 14 11.44 -20.34 -20.23
C GLY A 14 11.30 -19.01 -20.96
N ASN A 15 12.15 -18.81 -21.98
CA ASN A 15 12.06 -17.69 -22.94
C ASN A 15 11.14 -18.09 -24.11
N HIS A 16 9.87 -18.25 -23.83
CA HIS A 16 8.81 -18.38 -24.84
C HIS A 16 8.08 -17.04 -25.01
N SER A 17 7.66 -16.76 -26.25
CA SER A 17 6.78 -15.64 -26.54
C SER A 17 5.48 -15.81 -25.75
N VAL A 18 5.09 -14.77 -25.00
CA VAL A 18 3.88 -14.76 -24.18
C VAL A 18 2.73 -14.22 -25.04
N PRO A 19 1.65 -14.98 -25.26
CA PRO A 19 0.48 -14.48 -25.96
C PRO A 19 -0.12 -13.25 -25.28
N ALA A 20 -0.71 -12.34 -26.06
CA ALA A 20 -1.27 -11.09 -25.53
C ALA A 20 -2.32 -11.32 -24.43
N TYR A 21 -3.21 -12.31 -24.60
CA TYR A 21 -4.23 -12.62 -23.60
C TYR A 21 -3.63 -13.04 -22.25
N GLU A 22 -2.52 -13.78 -22.28
CA GLU A 22 -1.83 -14.21 -21.06
C GLU A 22 -1.17 -13.01 -20.38
N HIS A 23 -0.55 -12.10 -21.16
CA HIS A 23 0.02 -10.88 -20.62
C HIS A 23 -1.03 -10.01 -19.92
N CYS A 24 -2.18 -9.77 -20.56
CA CYS A 24 -3.29 -9.01 -19.97
C CYS A 24 -3.80 -9.65 -18.67
N TYR A 25 -3.91 -10.98 -18.64
CA TYR A 25 -4.36 -11.68 -17.45
C TYR A 25 -3.36 -11.57 -16.28
N ARG A 26 -2.05 -11.64 -16.58
CA ARG A 26 -1.01 -11.41 -15.57
C ARG A 26 -1.05 -9.97 -15.04
N GLU A 27 -1.32 -8.97 -15.89
CA GLU A 27 -1.55 -7.59 -15.47
C GLU A 27 -2.73 -7.47 -14.51
N GLU A 28 -3.84 -8.14 -14.81
CA GLU A 28 -5.03 -8.13 -13.97
C GLU A 28 -4.75 -8.72 -12.57
N ILE A 29 -4.07 -9.88 -12.51
CA ILE A 29 -3.69 -10.48 -11.23
C ILE A 29 -2.76 -9.55 -10.46
N LEU A 30 -1.77 -8.95 -11.13
CA LEU A 30 -0.85 -8.05 -10.49
C LEU A 30 -1.55 -6.82 -9.90
N ALA A 31 -2.48 -6.23 -10.64
CA ALA A 31 -3.27 -5.09 -10.18
C ALA A 31 -4.10 -5.46 -8.95
N LYS A 32 -4.77 -6.62 -8.95
CA LYS A 32 -5.54 -7.13 -7.80
C LYS A 32 -4.66 -7.34 -6.58
N PHE A 33 -3.48 -7.94 -6.76
CA PHE A 33 -2.53 -8.14 -5.67
C PHE A 33 -2.04 -6.82 -5.08
N LEU A 34 -1.65 -5.85 -5.93
CA LEU A 34 -1.19 -4.54 -5.47
C LEU A 34 -2.29 -3.77 -4.75
N TYR A 35 -3.53 -3.84 -5.24
CA TYR A 35 -4.68 -3.26 -4.56
C TYR A 35 -4.87 -3.87 -3.17
N TRP A 36 -4.88 -5.20 -3.06
CA TRP A 36 -4.97 -5.90 -1.77
C TRP A 36 -3.81 -5.53 -0.83
N LEU A 37 -2.58 -5.48 -1.34
CA LEU A 37 -1.41 -5.12 -0.55
C LEU A 37 -1.53 -3.70 0.01
N MET A 38 -2.00 -2.75 -0.79
CA MET A 38 -2.16 -1.38 -0.34
C MET A 38 -3.32 -1.24 0.66
N ASP A 39 -4.50 -1.73 0.29
CA ASP A 39 -5.73 -1.56 1.06
C ASP A 39 -5.74 -2.38 2.35
N SER A 40 -5.49 -3.68 2.25
CA SER A 40 -5.66 -4.59 3.38
C SER A 40 -4.40 -4.73 4.24
N TYR A 41 -3.21 -4.47 3.69
CA TYR A 41 -1.95 -4.61 4.44
C TYR A 41 -1.34 -3.25 4.81
N VAL A 42 -0.96 -2.42 3.83
CA VAL A 42 -0.24 -1.17 4.10
C VAL A 42 -1.12 -0.18 4.89
N ILE A 43 -2.34 0.07 4.43
CA ILE A 43 -3.25 1.02 5.09
C ILE A 43 -3.60 0.54 6.50
N GLU A 44 -3.95 -0.74 6.67
CA GLU A 44 -4.29 -1.28 7.99
C GLU A 44 -3.09 -1.30 8.94
N LEU A 45 -1.88 -1.55 8.44
CA LEU A 45 -0.64 -1.45 9.23
C LEU A 45 -0.42 0.00 9.70
N LEU A 46 -0.55 0.98 8.81
CA LEU A 46 -0.42 2.39 9.14
C LEU A 46 -1.45 2.81 10.19
N LYS A 47 -2.73 2.47 9.98
CA LYS A 47 -3.81 2.71 10.95
C LYS A 47 -3.58 2.01 12.28
N SER A 48 -2.90 0.88 12.31
CA SER A 48 -2.64 0.13 13.54
C SER A 48 -1.63 0.84 14.45
N PHE A 49 -0.58 1.44 13.87
CA PHE A 49 0.54 2.01 14.63
C PHE A 49 0.58 3.54 14.70
N PHE A 50 -0.08 4.23 13.76
CA PHE A 50 -0.02 5.67 13.63
C PHE A 50 -1.39 6.33 13.73
N TYR A 51 -1.38 7.55 14.25
CA TYR A 51 -2.44 8.54 14.07
C TYR A 51 -1.98 9.51 12.98
N ILE A 52 -2.73 9.57 11.88
CA ILE A 52 -2.40 10.35 10.69
C ILE A 52 -3.37 11.52 10.60
N THR A 53 -2.85 12.75 10.50
CA THR A 53 -3.67 13.97 10.50
C THR A 53 -3.04 15.09 9.67
N GLU A 54 -3.81 16.12 9.35
CA GLU A 54 -3.34 17.34 8.68
C GLU A 54 -3.32 18.51 9.68
N THR A 55 -2.44 19.49 9.46
CA THR A 55 -2.45 20.73 10.25
C THR A 55 -3.20 21.82 9.52
N MET A 56 -3.82 22.74 10.27
CA MET A 56 -4.56 23.86 9.68
C MET A 56 -3.65 24.81 8.87
N PHE A 57 -2.34 24.83 9.16
CA PHE A 57 -1.39 25.75 8.56
C PHE A 57 -0.67 25.19 7.33
N GLN A 58 -0.53 23.86 7.21
CA GLN A 58 0.13 23.20 6.07
C GLN A 58 -0.86 22.31 5.34
N LYS A 59 -1.64 22.93 4.44
CA LYS A 59 -2.64 22.24 3.63
C LYS A 59 -2.02 21.09 2.82
N ASN A 60 -2.70 19.95 2.80
CA ASN A 60 -2.33 18.72 2.07
C ASN A 60 -1.03 18.06 2.55
N MET A 61 -0.52 18.40 3.74
CA MET A 61 0.63 17.71 4.33
C MET A 61 0.17 16.79 5.47
N LEU A 62 0.39 15.49 5.29
CA LEU A 62 0.05 14.47 6.28
C LEU A 62 1.16 14.33 7.32
N PHE A 63 0.77 14.34 8.58
CA PHE A 63 1.63 14.08 9.73
C PHE A 63 1.31 12.72 10.33
N TYR A 64 2.36 11.97 10.67
CA TYR A 64 2.25 10.60 11.19
C TYR A 64 2.77 10.56 12.63
N TYR A 65 1.88 10.47 13.60
CA TYR A 65 2.23 10.34 15.01
C TYR A 65 2.12 8.88 15.44
N ARG A 66 3.13 8.32 16.12
CA ARG A 66 2.97 7.00 16.76
C ARG A 66 1.83 7.07 17.77
N LYS A 67 0.93 6.08 17.77
CA LYS A 67 -0.27 6.09 18.62
C LYS A 67 0.01 6.35 20.10
N PHE A 68 1.07 5.75 20.64
CA PHE A 68 1.47 5.98 22.03
C PHE A 68 1.80 7.45 22.33
N ILE A 69 2.50 8.13 21.43
CA ILE A 69 2.84 9.54 21.57
C ILE A 69 1.59 10.40 21.38
N TRP A 70 0.76 10.08 20.39
CA TRP A 70 -0.50 10.77 20.16
C TRP A 70 -1.41 10.73 21.38
N GLY A 71 -1.52 9.57 22.05
CA GLY A 71 -2.29 9.44 23.29
C GLY A 71 -1.78 10.36 24.42
N LYS A 72 -0.45 10.54 24.54
CA LYS A 72 0.12 11.51 25.50
C LYS A 72 -0.23 12.95 25.12
N LEU A 73 -0.16 13.30 23.84
CA LEU A 73 -0.51 14.64 23.36
C LEU A 73 -1.99 14.96 23.62
N GLN A 74 -2.89 14.00 23.36
CA GLN A 74 -4.31 14.16 23.67
C GLN A 74 -4.55 14.38 25.16
N ASN A 75 -3.89 13.62 26.03
CA ASN A 75 -4.04 13.79 27.48
C ASN A 75 -3.56 15.16 27.98
N ILE A 76 -2.53 15.75 27.36
CA ILE A 76 -2.05 17.09 27.70
C ILE A 76 -3.02 18.16 27.17
N GLY A 77 -3.52 18.01 25.93
CA GLY A 77 -4.37 19.00 25.29
C GLY A 77 -5.84 19.00 25.73
N ILE A 78 -6.31 17.96 26.42
CA ILE A 78 -7.67 17.87 27.00
C ILE A 78 -7.73 18.47 28.43
N ARG A 79 -6.61 18.97 28.96
CA ARG A 79 -6.56 19.79 30.19
C ARG A 79 -6.67 21.27 29.88
#